data_AF-A0A1G3G8J8-F1
#
_entry.id   AF-A0A1G3G8J8-F1
#
_cell.length_a   1.000
_cell.length_b   1.000
_cell.length_c   1.000
_cell.angle_alpha   90.00
_cell.angle_beta   90.00
_cell.angle_gamma   90.00
#
_symmetry.space_group_name_H-M   'P 1'
#
loop_
_entity.id
_entity.type
_entity.pdbx_description
1 polymer ?
#
loop_
_entity_poly.entity_id
_entity_poly.type
_entity_poly.pdbx_seq_one_letter_code
_entity_poly.pdbx_strand_id
1 'polypeptide(L)' 'MQLQARMSTWPADRLAEARAVIADIAHHSDHLIRLARNVLATHGTTDVERKDARVLLVVIDARRSVRAAQRDDQGRAGL' A
#
# COMPACT_ATOMS: atom_id res chain seq x y z
N MET A 1 -17.69 27.70 4.46
CA MET A 1 -17.21 27.34 3.11
C MET A 1 -15.70 27.46 3.09
N GLN A 2 -14.97 26.35 3.28
CA GLN A 2 -13.51 26.38 3.19
C GLN A 2 -13.11 26.35 1.72
N LEU A 3 -12.66 27.51 1.25
CA LEU A 3 -12.11 27.72 -0.08
C LEU A 3 -10.75 27.01 -0.13
N GLN A 4 -10.75 25.72 -0.48
CA GLN A 4 -9.50 24.98 -0.70
C GLN A 4 -8.75 25.66 -1.84
N ALA A 5 -7.65 26.31 -1.46
CA ALA A 5 -6.66 26.82 -2.36
C ALA A 5 -6.25 25.69 -3.30
N ARG A 6 -6.74 25.80 -4.54
CA ARG A 6 -6.41 25.08 -5.76
C ARG A 6 -4.93 25.25 -6.14
N MET A 7 -4.04 24.98 -5.20
CA MET A 7 -2.72 24.47 -5.51
C MET A 7 -2.92 22.99 -5.80
N SER A 8 -2.30 22.49 -6.85
CA SER A 8 -2.21 21.08 -7.28
C SER A 8 -1.50 20.21 -6.22
N THR A 9 -1.97 20.28 -4.99
CA THR A 9 -1.57 19.48 -3.83
C THR A 9 -2.54 18.32 -3.74
N TRP A 10 -2.01 17.11 -3.79
CA TRP A 10 -2.81 15.90 -3.66
C TRP A 10 -3.68 15.97 -2.38
N PRO A 11 -4.96 15.56 -2.41
CA PRO A 11 -5.85 15.73 -1.27
C PRO A 11 -5.32 15.04 -0.01
N ALA A 12 -5.34 15.76 1.12
CA ALA A 12 -4.86 15.24 2.41
C ALA A 12 -5.64 13.99 2.85
N ASP A 13 -6.95 13.93 2.56
CA ASP A 13 -7.79 12.76 2.83
C ASP A 13 -7.32 11.51 2.09
N ARG A 14 -6.85 11.68 0.85
CA ARG A 14 -6.31 10.57 0.04
C ARG A 14 -4.95 10.10 0.55
N LEU A 15 -4.14 10.98 1.14
CA LEU A 15 -2.93 10.58 1.84
C LEU A 15 -3.25 9.82 3.14
N ALA A 16 -4.26 10.27 3.89
CA ALA A 16 -4.71 9.57 5.10
C ALA A 16 -5.26 8.17 4.77
N GLU A 17 -6.05 8.05 3.70
CA GLU A 17 -6.55 6.76 3.21
C GLU A 17 -5.40 5.83 2.78
N ALA A 18 -4.42 6.34 2.04
CA ALA A 18 -3.24 5.57 1.67
C ALA A 18 -2.45 5.08 2.90
N ARG A 19 -2.30 5.92 3.94
CA ARG A 19 -1.65 5.53 5.21
C ARG A 19 -2.44 4.42 5.92
N ALA A 20 -3.77 4.52 5.96
CA ALA A 20 -4.61 3.50 6.57
C ALA A 20 -4.47 2.13 5.86
N VAL A 21 -4.42 2.13 4.53
CA VAL A 21 -4.20 0.90 3.73
C VAL A 21 -2.82 0.28 4.02
N ILE A 22 -1.78 1.10 4.15
CA ILE A 22 -0.43 0.61 4.50
C ILE A 22 -0.34 0.12 5.95
N ALA A 23 -1.07 0.73 6.88
CA ALA A 23 -1.15 0.25 8.25
C ALA A 23 -1.89 -1.10 8.33
N ASP A 24 -2.88 -1.32 7.47
CA ASP A 24 -3.73 -2.52 7.48
C ASP A 24 -3.50 -3.43 6.26
N ILE A 25 -2.24 -3.64 5.89
CA ILE A 25 -1.89 -4.45 4.71
C ILE A 25 -2.56 -5.83 4.74
N ALA A 26 -2.69 -6.47 5.91
CA ALA A 26 -3.21 -7.84 6.04
C ALA A 26 -4.61 -8.02 5.44
N HIS A 27 -5.47 -7.02 5.57
CA HIS A 27 -6.86 -7.08 5.10
C HIS A 27 -7.04 -6.51 3.69
N HIS A 28 -6.04 -5.81 3.15
CA HIS A 28 -6.14 -5.15 1.84
C HIS A 28 -5.54 -5.99 0.70
N SER A 29 -6.08 -5.78 -0.50
CA SER A 29 -5.59 -6.45 -1.72
C SER A 29 -4.23 -5.90 -2.14
N ASP A 30 -3.41 -6.73 -2.78
CA ASP A 30 -2.07 -6.32 -3.22
C ASP A 30 -2.12 -5.16 -4.23
N HIS A 31 -3.24 -5.01 -4.95
CA HIS A 31 -3.49 -3.89 -5.84
C HIS A 31 -3.67 -2.57 -5.05
N LEU A 32 -4.49 -2.58 -3.99
CA LEU A 32 -4.68 -1.40 -3.13
C LEU A 32 -3.39 -1.02 -2.40
N ILE A 33 -2.62 -2.01 -1.93
CA ILE A 33 -1.32 -1.77 -1.29
C ILE A 33 -0.35 -1.11 -2.28
N ARG A 34 -0.28 -1.57 -3.54
CA ARG A 34 0.53 -0.92 -4.59
C ARG A 34 0.09 0.52 -4.86
N LEU A 35 -1.21 0.76 -4.96
CA LEU A 35 -1.75 2.09 -5.23
C LEU A 35 -1.43 3.06 -4.08
N ALA A 36 -1.74 2.67 -2.83
CA ALA A 36 -1.46 3.45 -1.64
C ALA A 36 0.04 3.79 -1.51
N ARG A 37 0.91 2.79 -1.73
CA ARG A 37 2.35 2.99 -1.76
C ARG A 37 2.78 4.01 -2.81
N ASN A 38 2.26 3.94 -4.04
CA ASN A 38 2.60 4.90 -5.11
C ASN A 38 2.15 6.33 -4.77
N VAL A 39 0.98 6.46 -4.14
CA VAL A 39 0.48 7.75 -3.64
C VAL A 39 1.43 8.32 -2.58
N LEU A 40 1.86 7.53 -1.59
CA LEU A 40 2.81 8.00 -0.57
C LEU A 40 4.21 8.27 -1.13
N ALA A 41 4.69 7.48 -2.09
CA ALA A 41 6.00 7.70 -2.71
C ALA A 41 6.06 9.00 -3.55
N THR A 42 4.94 9.39 -4.14
CA THR A 42 4.84 10.55 -5.06
C THR A 42 4.40 11.81 -4.33
N HIS A 43 3.47 11.67 -3.38
CA HIS A 43 2.78 12.78 -2.72
C HIS A 43 2.94 12.78 -1.19
N GLY A 44 3.73 11.85 -0.64
CA GLY A 44 4.04 11.77 0.77
C GLY A 44 4.54 13.11 1.29
N THR A 45 4.08 13.48 2.48
CA THR A 45 4.30 14.80 3.05
C THR A 45 5.73 14.95 3.58
N THR A 46 6.38 13.82 3.91
CA THR A 46 7.73 13.78 4.46
C THR A 46 8.67 12.95 3.60
N ASP A 47 9.94 13.32 3.56
CA ASP A 47 10.99 12.53 2.88
C ASP A 47 11.12 11.12 3.43
N VAL A 48 10.93 10.96 4.73
CA VAL A 48 10.92 9.66 5.42
C VAL A 48 9.80 8.78 4.88
N GLU A 49 8.57 9.31 4.82
CA GLU A 49 7.41 8.59 4.28
C GLU A 49 7.59 8.20 2.81
N ARG A 50 8.18 9.07 1.99
CA ARG A 50 8.50 8.75 0.59
C ARG A 50 9.53 7.63 0.49
N LYS A 51 10.53 7.60 1.36
CA LYS A 51 11.57 6.58 1.40
C LYS A 51 11.02 5.24 1.90
N ASP A 52 10.22 5.24 2.96
CA ASP A 52 9.59 4.05 3.53
C ASP A 52 8.60 3.42 2.54
N ALA A 53 7.80 4.25 1.87
CA ALA A 53 6.94 3.80 0.78
C ALA A 53 7.76 3.11 -0.32
N ARG A 54 8.94 3.64 -0.69
CA ARG A 54 9.81 2.98 -1.69
C ARG A 54 10.37 1.64 -1.20
N VAL A 55 10.61 1.44 0.09
CA VAL A 55 11.08 0.14 0.63
C VAL A 55 9.95 -0.90 0.67
N LEU A 56 8.69 -0.47 0.76
CA LEU A 56 7.53 -1.36 0.87
C LEU A 56 7.26 -2.31 -0.33
N LEU A 57 8.09 -2.27 -1.38
CA LEU A 57 8.05 -3.24 -2.50
C LEU A 57 8.30 -4.68 -1.99
N VAL A 58 9.19 -4.83 -1.00
CA VAL A 58 9.58 -6.12 -0.42
C VAL A 58 8.40 -6.85 0.25
N VAL A 59 7.50 -6.10 0.88
CA VAL A 59 6.34 -6.66 1.60
C VAL A 59 5.35 -7.33 0.63
N ILE A 60 5.21 -6.77 -0.57
CA ILE A 60 4.30 -7.30 -1.59
C ILE A 60 4.86 -8.60 -2.19
N ASP A 61 6.17 -8.67 -2.42
CA ASP A 61 6.83 -9.87 -2.94
C ASP A 61 6.83 -11.01 -1.90
N ALA A 62 7.08 -10.70 -0.62
CA ALA A 62 7.00 -11.67 0.47
C ALA A 62 5.58 -12.22 0.67
N ARG A 63 4.53 -11.40 0.51
CA ARG A 63 3.14 -11.88 0.56
C ARG A 63 2.80 -12.80 -0.61
N ARG A 64 3.30 -12.49 -1.80
CA ARG A 64 3.06 -13.31 -2.98
C ARG A 64 3.70 -14.69 -2.83
N SER A 65 4.91 -14.77 -2.28
CA SER A 65 5.57 -16.04 -2.01
C SER A 65 4.83 -16.87 -0.95
N VAL A 66 4.37 -16.25 0.14
CA VAL A 66 3.56 -16.95 1.17
C VAL A 66 2.25 -17.48 0.60
N ARG A 67 1.53 -16.68 -0.21
CA ARG A 67 0.28 -17.12 -0.85
C ARG A 67 0.49 -18.23 -1.87
N ALA A 68 1.62 -18.21 -2.60
CA ALA A 68 1.99 -19.29 -3.51
C ALA A 68 2.26 -20.58 -2.72
N ALA A 69 3.07 -20.51 -1.67
CA ALA A 69 3.36 -21.66 -0.80
C ALA A 69 2.09 -22.24 -0.15
N GLN A 70 1.15 -21.39 0.29
CA GLN A 70 -0.12 -21.84 0.86
C GLN A 70 -1.00 -22.58 -0.17
N ARG A 71 -1.04 -22.12 -1.43
CA ARG A 71 -1.79 -22.82 -2.49
C ARG A 71 -1.19 -24.19 -2.81
N ASP A 72 0.14 -24.29 -2.84
CA ASP A 72 0.83 -25.55 -3.10
C ASP A 72 0.59 -26.57 -1.96
N ASP A 73 0.58 -26.12 -0.71
CA ASP A 73 0.27 -26.95 0.46
C ASP A 73 -1.20 -27.42 0.45
N GLN A 74 -2.12 -26.51 0.13
CA GLN A 74 -3.55 -26.81 0.05
C GLN A 74 -3.90 -27.76 -1.11
N GLY A 75 -3.17 -27.69 -2.23
CA GLY A 75 -3.27 -28.64 -3.34
C GLY A 75 -2.70 -30.04 -3.01
N ARG A 76 -1.80 -30.13 -2.02
CA ARG A 76 -1.25 -31.41 -1.54
C ARG A 76 -2.11 -32.07 -0.46
N ALA A 77 -2.83 -31.30 0.34
CA ALA A 77 -3.74 -31.80 1.36
C ALA A 77 -5.10 -32.30 0.84
N GLY A 78 -5.39 -32.11 -0.46
CA GLY A 78 -6.64 -32.49 -1.11
C GLY A 78 -6.62 -33.79 -1.94
N LEU A 79 -5.54 -34.58 -1.85
CA LEU A 79 -5.38 -35.90 -2.50
C LEU A 79 -5.27 -37.00 -1.44
#